data_AF-A0A920U186-F1
#
_entry.id   AF-A0A920U186-F1
#
_cell.length_a   1.000
_cell.length_b   1.000
_cell.length_c   1.000
_cell.angle_alpha   90.00
_cell.angle_beta   90.00
_cell.angle_gamma   90.00
#
_symmetry.space_group_name_H-M   'P 1'
#
loop_
_entity.id
_entity.type
_entity.pdbx_description
1 polymer ?
#
loop_
_entity_poly.entity_id
_entity_poly.type
_entity_poly.pdbx_seq_one_letter_code
_entity_poly.pdbx_strand_id
1 'polypeptide(L)' 'MWHAMVVNIVAVGGKVDVLAGDWHPQRIVMLKFPSREAYEAFIADPDYRALEGTPGVTYHH' A
#
# COMPACT_ATOMS: atom_id res chain seq x y z
N MET A 1 -12.67 15.52 -8.35
CA MET A 1 -11.85 16.51 -7.62
C MET A 1 -10.80 15.72 -6.86
N TRP A 2 -9.53 15.89 -7.19
CA TRP A 2 -8.44 15.16 -6.55
C TRP A 2 -8.23 15.71 -5.13
N HIS A 3 -8.66 14.99 -4.10
CA HIS A 3 -8.07 15.19 -2.77
C HIS A 3 -6.69 14.53 -2.83
N ALA A 4 -5.68 15.32 -3.18
CA ALA A 4 -4.30 14.89 -3.09
C ALA A 4 -3.95 14.65 -1.61
N MET A 5 -4.28 13.47 -1.09
CA MET A 5 -3.68 13.00 0.14
C MET A 5 -2.18 12.85 -0.13
N VAL A 6 -1.38 13.66 0.54
CA VAL A 6 0.08 13.56 0.49
C VAL A 6 0.46 12.29 1.26
N VAL A 7 0.56 11.18 0.54
CA VAL A 7 1.14 9.95 1.05
C VAL A 7 2.65 10.02 0.83
N ASN A 8 3.41 9.81 1.90
CA ASN A 8 4.85 9.67 1.76
C ASN A 8 5.18 8.22 1.40
N ILE A 9 5.82 8.05 0.25
CA ILE A 9 6.33 6.75 -0.18
C ILE A 9 7.67 6.54 0.52
N VAL A 10 7.75 5.54 1.41
CA VAL A 10 8.94 5.28 2.22
C VAL A 10 9.89 4.30 1.52
N ALA A 11 9.34 3.36 0.74
CA ALA A 11 10.11 2.44 -0.10
C ALA A 11 9.26 1.88 -1.24
N VAL A 12 9.86 1.73 -2.42
CA VAL A 12 9.30 0.99 -3.57
C VAL A 12 10.40 0.14 -4.17
N GLY A 13 10.24 -1.19 -4.11
CA GLY A 13 11.05 -2.13 -4.90
C GLY A 13 12.57 -1.91 -4.82
N GLY A 14 13.19 -2.34 -3.73
CA GLY A 14 14.64 -2.42 -3.55
C GLY A 14 15.08 -3.82 -3.13
N LYS A 15 16.40 -4.04 -2.97
CA LYS A 15 16.93 -5.30 -2.44
C LYS A 15 16.34 -5.55 -1.04
N VAL A 16 15.68 -6.69 -0.87
CA VAL A 16 15.15 -7.15 0.42
C VAL A 16 16.06 -8.26 0.92
N ASP A 17 16.64 -8.07 2.10
CA ASP A 17 17.37 -9.11 2.81
C ASP A 17 16.43 -9.71 3.87
N VAL A 18 16.05 -10.98 3.72
CA VAL A 18 15.15 -11.67 4.65
C VAL A 18 15.93 -12.06 5.89
N LEU A 19 15.63 -11.43 7.03
CA LEU A 19 16.32 -11.70 8.30
C LEU A 19 15.78 -12.94 9.04
N ALA A 20 14.50 -13.27 8.84
CA ALA A 20 13.84 -14.45 9.41
C ALA A 20 12.56 -14.81 8.63
N GLY A 21 12.23 -16.11 8.56
CA GLY A 21 11.06 -16.63 7.85
C GLY A 21 11.28 -16.83 6.35
N ASP A 22 10.24 -17.35 5.66
CA ASP A 22 10.35 -17.75 4.24
C ASP A 22 9.60 -16.82 3.29
N TRP A 23 9.24 -15.61 3.75
CA TRP A 23 8.50 -14.65 2.94
C TRP A 23 9.43 -13.92 1.96
N HIS A 24 9.28 -14.22 0.67
CA HIS A 24 10.07 -13.66 -0.43
C HIS A 24 9.17 -12.88 -1.40
N PRO A 25 8.77 -11.64 -1.06
CA PRO A 25 7.90 -10.85 -1.90
C PRO A 25 8.64 -10.36 -3.16
N GLN A 26 7.95 -10.36 -4.30
CA GLN A 26 8.47 -9.76 -5.53
C GLN A 26 8.52 -8.23 -5.46
N ARG A 27 7.63 -7.61 -4.67
CA ARG A 27 7.53 -6.17 -4.49
C ARG A 27 6.99 -5.84 -3.11
N ILE A 28 7.62 -4.88 -2.43
CA ILE A 28 7.12 -4.27 -1.19
C ILE A 28 6.80 -2.81 -1.47
N VAL A 29 5.67 -2.35 -0.95
CA VAL A 29 5.25 -0.94 -0.95
C VAL A 29 4.93 -0.56 0.48
N MET A 30 5.56 0.51 0.97
CA MET A 30 5.30 1.05 2.31
C MET A 30 4.83 2.50 2.21
N LEU A 31 3.62 2.74 2.70
CA LEU A 31 2.98 4.04 2.69
C LEU A 31 2.94 4.61 4.11
N LYS A 32 3.40 5.86 4.28
CA LYS A 32 3.26 6.59 5.54
C LYS A 32 2.14 7.60 5.44
N PHE A 33 1.21 7.50 6.38
CA PHE A 33 0.10 8.42 6.56
C PHE A 33 0.36 9.40 7.72
N PRO A 34 -0.17 10.62 7.67
CA PRO A 34 -0.01 11.60 8.75
C PRO A 34 -0.86 11.24 9.99
N SER A 35 -1.91 10.45 9.83
CA SER A 35 -2.77 9.94 10.91
C SER A 35 -3.50 8.65 10.49
N ARG A 36 -4.23 8.04 11.42
CA ARG A 36 -5.07 6.86 11.14
C ARG A 36 -6.30 7.22 10.30
N GLU A 37 -6.92 8.36 10.56
CA GLU A 37 -8.09 8.86 9.83
C GLU A 37 -7.75 9.11 8.37
N ALA A 38 -6.53 9.59 8.09
CA ALA A 38 -6.04 9.72 6.73
C ALA A 38 -5.96 8.35 6.04
N TYR A 39 -5.38 7.34 6.68
CA TYR A 39 -5.36 5.97 6.16
C TYR A 39 -6.77 5.45 5.85
N GLU A 40 -7.72 5.64 6.77
CA GLU A 40 -9.11 5.20 6.61
C GLU A 40 -9.79 5.90 5.43
N ALA A 41 -9.60 7.21 5.28
CA ALA A 41 -10.10 7.96 4.13
C ALA A 41 -9.50 7.44 2.80
N PHE A 42 -8.20 7.14 2.78
CA PHE A 42 -7.53 6.59 1.60
C PHE A 42 -8.05 5.21 1.20
N ILE A 43 -8.22 4.28 2.14
CA ILE A 43 -8.73 2.94 1.82
C ILE A 43 -10.23 2.93 1.51
N ALA A 44 -10.97 3.96 1.92
CA ALA A 44 -12.39 4.11 1.60
C ALA A 44 -12.63 4.79 0.25
N ASP A 45 -11.59 5.35 -0.38
CA ASP A 45 -11.69 6.04 -1.66
C ASP A 45 -12.18 5.06 -2.76
N PRO A 46 -13.29 5.38 -3.46
CA PRO A 46 -13.82 4.56 -4.54
C PRO A 46 -12.80 4.26 -5.65
N ASP A 47 -11.91 5.21 -5.95
CA ASP A 47 -10.88 5.04 -6.99
C ASP A 47 -9.80 4.06 -6.55
N TYR A 48 -9.48 4.03 -5.24
CA TYR A 48 -8.60 3.01 -4.67
C TYR A 48 -9.27 1.64 -4.62
N ARG A 49 -10.56 1.61 -4.27
CA ARG A 49 -11.38 0.38 -4.23
C ARG A 49 -11.64 -0.24 -5.58
N ALA A 50 -11.64 0.56 -6.66
CA ALA A 50 -11.82 0.06 -8.02
C ALA A 50 -10.72 -0.92 -8.49
N LEU A 51 -9.61 -1.02 -7.75
CA LEU A 51 -8.55 -2.00 -8.02
C LEU A 51 -8.84 -3.39 -7.41
N GLU A 52 -9.82 -3.48 -6.51
CA GLU A 52 -10.26 -4.72 -5.85
C GLU A 52 -10.88 -5.69 -6.88
N GLY A 53 -10.30 -6.89 -7.01
CA GLY A 53 -10.69 -7.89 -8.01
C GLY A 53 -9.81 -7.95 -9.27
N THR A 54 -8.80 -7.08 -9.38
CA THR A 54 -7.80 -7.19 -10.45
C THR A 54 -6.95 -8.45 -10.27
N PRO A 55 -6.82 -9.36 -11.27
CA PRO A 55 -5.99 -10.55 -11.14
C PRO A 55 -4.56 -10.23 -10.73
N GLY A 56 -4.09 -10.84 -9.64
CA GLY A 56 -2.75 -10.59 -9.07
C GLY A 56 -2.68 -9.49 -8.01
N VAL A 57 -3.80 -8.84 -7.67
CA VAL A 57 -3.90 -7.92 -6.53
C VAL A 57 -4.63 -8.63 -5.38
N THR A 58 -3.85 -9.15 -4.42
CA THR A 58 -4.39 -9.75 -3.19
C THR A 58 -4.24 -8.76 -2.05
N TYR A 59 -5.35 -8.36 -1.43
CA TYR A 59 -5.35 -7.52 -0.23
C TYR A 59 -5.26 -8.43 1.00
N HIS A 60 -4.23 -8.24 1.81
CA HIS A 60 -4.12 -8.83 3.14
C HIS A 60 -4.25 -7.69 4.15
N HIS A 61 -5.31 -7.73 4.97
CA HIS A 61 -5.60 -6.76 6.04
C HIS A 61 -4.86 -7.13 7.32
#